data_AF-A0A0R0C5E7-F1
#
_entry.id   AF-A0A0R0C5E7-F1
#
_cell.length_a   1.000
_cell.length_b   1.000
_cell.length_c   1.000
_cell.angle_alpha   90.00
_cell.angle_beta   90.00
_cell.angle_gamma   90.00
#
_symmetry.space_group_name_H-M   'P 1'
#
loop_
_entity.id
_entity.type
_entity.pdbx_description
1 polymer ?
#
loop_
_entity_poly.entity_id
_entity_poly.type
_entity_poly.pdbx_seq_one_letter_code
_entity_poly.pdbx_strand_id
1 'polypeptide(L)'
;MQTETLILGGLLVAVLVLQLLLLLRRNDTSALETTLRDEQRSGRGELREQLETMARQQDIRIDGFGRNLSDLSTRTDQRLDLLRDSLNDDARKGREETANAQQLLAQLLGTRLQDVRGQLDVFGQQQEARMEAFARQLAGLQQSLVEETRKGREEGAQVQLRFGETLNQKLGELTQRNEQRITEMRQTLEARLKDLQGDNAAKLELMRQTVDEKLQSTLNTRLDSSFKLVSERLEQVQRGLGEMQQLATGVGDLKRVLSNVKNRGGWGEVQLDNILEQTLTAEQYARGVKLRVDSGEMVDFAVRLPGRGDADTPVWLPIDSKFPREDYERLLDAQEAGDADAVRNCGNQLERAIRIQAKSISEKYIVPPHSTDFAVMFLPTEGLYAEVIRRAGLVDALQREHRVVIAGPTTVTALLNSLQMGFRTLAIEQRSSEVWSLLGAVKSEFGKFAGILEKAEKQINTVGKSLGDASRKTRTIERKLRGVESLSSDASQAMLGTDDEADEDSPESSDS
;
A
#
# COMPACT_ATOMS: atom_id res chain seq x y z
N MET A 1 -135.02 -7.29 125.74
CA MET A 1 -133.75 -7.60 126.42
C MET A 1 -133.39 -9.10 126.48
N GLN A 2 -134.03 -10.00 125.71
CA GLN A 2 -133.69 -11.43 125.73
C GLN A 2 -133.23 -12.02 124.37
N THR A 3 -133.32 -11.28 123.27
CA THR A 3 -132.94 -11.76 121.94
C THR A 3 -131.50 -11.42 121.54
N GLU A 4 -130.93 -10.32 122.03
CA GLU A 4 -129.55 -9.91 121.70
C GLU A 4 -128.48 -10.81 122.34
N THR A 5 -128.74 -11.36 123.52
CA THR A 5 -127.81 -12.26 124.23
C THR A 5 -127.67 -13.63 123.56
N LEU A 6 -128.70 -14.11 122.88
CA LEU A 6 -128.68 -15.36 122.10
C LEU A 6 -127.85 -15.24 120.82
N ILE A 7 -127.88 -14.08 120.16
CA ILE A 7 -127.11 -13.83 118.93
C ILE A 7 -125.62 -13.70 119.25
N LEU A 8 -125.27 -13.03 120.35
CA LEU A 8 -123.88 -12.92 120.83
C LEU A 8 -123.28 -14.29 121.23
N GLY A 9 -124.08 -15.16 121.86
CA GLY A 9 -123.66 -16.53 122.16
C GLY A 9 -123.37 -17.37 120.91
N GLY A 10 -124.20 -17.26 119.87
CA GLY A 10 -124.00 -17.98 118.61
C GLY A 10 -122.75 -17.54 117.85
N LEU A 11 -122.44 -16.24 117.86
CA LEU A 11 -121.29 -15.69 117.14
C LEU A 11 -119.95 -16.12 117.78
N LEU A 12 -119.90 -16.25 119.10
CA LEU A 12 -118.72 -16.71 119.82
C LEU A 12 -118.38 -18.18 119.53
N VAL A 13 -119.39 -19.04 119.36
CA VAL A 13 -119.21 -20.43 118.93
C VAL A 13 -118.67 -20.49 117.49
N ALA A 14 -119.19 -19.66 116.59
CA ALA A 14 -118.70 -19.63 115.21
C ALA A 14 -117.22 -19.20 115.13
N VAL A 15 -116.80 -18.23 115.95
CA VAL A 15 -115.39 -17.81 116.03
C VAL A 15 -114.49 -18.92 116.57
N LEU A 16 -114.94 -19.66 117.59
CA LEU A 16 -114.20 -20.80 118.12
C LEU A 16 -114.05 -21.93 117.08
N VAL A 17 -115.10 -22.24 116.32
CA VAL A 17 -115.04 -23.23 115.24
C VAL A 17 -114.10 -22.77 114.13
N LEU A 18 -114.10 -21.47 113.79
CA LEU A 18 -113.19 -20.92 112.78
C LEU A 18 -111.73 -20.97 113.26
N GLN A 19 -111.47 -20.71 114.54
CA GLN A 19 -110.13 -20.85 115.13
C GLN A 19 -109.66 -22.31 115.15
N LEU A 20 -110.56 -23.26 115.42
CA LEU A 20 -110.23 -24.69 115.36
C LEU A 20 -109.90 -25.12 113.93
N LEU A 21 -110.67 -24.66 112.93
CA LEU A 21 -110.43 -24.92 111.51
C LEU A 21 -109.11 -24.33 111.02
N LEU A 22 -108.72 -23.15 111.52
CA LEU A 22 -107.42 -22.54 111.21
C LEU A 22 -106.25 -23.30 111.83
N LEU A 23 -106.43 -23.87 113.03
CA LEU A 23 -105.40 -24.71 113.68
C LEU A 23 -105.20 -26.04 112.94
N LEU A 24 -106.25 -26.62 112.36
CA LEU A 24 -106.15 -27.84 111.55
C LEU A 24 -105.53 -27.62 110.16
N ARG A 25 -105.46 -26.38 109.65
CA ARG A 25 -104.94 -26.10 108.30
C ARG A 25 -103.41 -25.95 108.22
N ARG A 26 -102.67 -26.10 109.32
CA ARG A 26 -101.22 -25.86 109.34
C ARG A 26 -100.42 -27.16 109.45
N ASN A 27 -100.32 -27.94 108.37
CA ASN A 27 -99.26 -28.95 108.25
C ASN A 27 -98.89 -29.48 106.83
N ASP A 28 -98.85 -28.65 105.77
CA ASP A 28 -98.47 -29.09 104.40
C ASP A 28 -97.33 -28.26 103.76
N THR A 29 -96.33 -27.83 104.54
CA THR A 29 -95.17 -27.08 103.99
C THR A 29 -93.93 -27.94 103.73
N SER A 30 -93.87 -29.17 104.23
CA SER A 30 -92.70 -30.06 104.09
C SER A 30 -92.65 -30.86 102.78
N ALA A 31 -93.79 -31.09 102.11
CA ALA A 31 -93.87 -31.85 100.86
C ALA A 31 -93.45 -31.03 99.61
N LEU A 32 -93.53 -29.70 99.68
CA LEU A 32 -93.13 -28.80 98.60
C LEU A 32 -91.61 -28.58 98.53
N GLU A 33 -90.89 -28.66 99.64
CA GLU A 33 -89.43 -28.50 99.65
C GLU A 33 -88.68 -29.74 99.12
N THR A 34 -89.24 -30.93 99.29
CA THR A 34 -88.63 -32.17 98.78
C THR A 34 -88.78 -32.29 97.27
N THR A 35 -89.94 -31.92 96.73
CA THR A 35 -90.22 -31.96 95.27
C THR A 35 -89.37 -30.97 94.48
N LEU A 36 -89.12 -29.76 95.01
CA LEU A 36 -88.23 -28.77 94.38
C LEU A 36 -86.75 -29.17 94.38
N ARG A 37 -86.29 -29.91 95.40
CA ARG A 37 -84.90 -30.40 95.47
C ARG A 37 -84.63 -31.54 94.48
N ASP A 38 -85.62 -32.37 94.21
CA ASP A 38 -85.49 -33.47 93.24
C ASP A 38 -85.50 -32.96 91.79
N GLU A 39 -86.32 -31.96 91.45
CA GLU A 39 -86.25 -31.32 90.12
C GLU A 39 -84.91 -30.62 89.87
N GLN A 40 -84.36 -29.89 90.85
CA GLN A 40 -83.06 -29.24 90.68
C GLN A 40 -81.89 -30.24 90.52
N ARG A 41 -81.97 -31.42 91.16
CA ARG A 41 -80.96 -32.48 90.97
C ARG A 41 -81.06 -33.11 89.59
N SER A 42 -82.27 -33.34 89.10
CA SER A 42 -82.50 -33.89 87.76
C SER A 42 -82.02 -32.92 86.66
N GLY A 43 -82.37 -31.64 86.76
CA GLY A 43 -81.95 -30.64 85.77
C GLY A 43 -80.43 -30.42 85.72
N ARG A 44 -79.71 -30.57 86.85
CA ARG A 44 -78.24 -30.55 86.88
C ARG A 44 -77.60 -31.83 86.30
N GLY A 45 -78.29 -32.97 86.39
CA GLY A 45 -77.88 -34.22 85.76
C GLY A 45 -77.92 -34.11 84.24
N GLU A 46 -79.03 -33.62 83.69
CA GLU A 46 -79.23 -33.45 82.25
C GLU A 46 -78.25 -32.44 81.63
N LEU A 47 -77.98 -31.32 82.32
CA LEU A 47 -76.99 -30.33 81.87
C LEU A 47 -75.56 -30.90 81.84
N ARG A 48 -75.21 -31.78 82.79
CA ARG A 48 -73.90 -32.46 82.79
C ARG A 48 -73.79 -33.42 81.62
N GLU A 49 -74.83 -34.19 81.34
CA GLU A 49 -74.86 -35.14 80.22
C GLU A 49 -74.80 -34.43 78.86
N GLN A 50 -75.47 -33.28 78.71
CA GLN A 50 -75.38 -32.45 77.50
C GLN A 50 -73.98 -31.85 77.30
N LEU A 51 -73.33 -31.37 78.37
CA LEU A 51 -71.96 -30.87 78.29
C LEU A 51 -70.97 -31.98 77.97
N GLU A 52 -71.15 -33.18 78.53
CA GLU A 52 -70.27 -34.32 78.29
C GLU A 52 -70.41 -34.86 76.85
N THR A 53 -71.64 -34.86 76.30
CA THR A 53 -71.88 -35.23 74.90
C THR A 53 -71.32 -34.20 73.92
N MET A 54 -71.44 -32.90 74.21
CA MET A 54 -70.78 -31.86 73.41
C MET A 54 -69.25 -31.97 73.45
N ALA A 55 -68.67 -32.23 74.63
CA ALA A 55 -67.23 -32.42 74.77
C ALA A 55 -66.73 -33.61 73.93
N ARG A 56 -67.43 -34.75 73.98
CA ARG A 56 -67.10 -35.92 73.15
C ARG A 56 -67.23 -35.63 71.65
N GLN A 57 -68.24 -34.86 71.22
CA GLN A 57 -68.35 -34.44 69.83
C GLN A 57 -67.23 -33.49 69.38
N GLN A 58 -66.71 -32.67 70.30
CA GLN A 58 -65.60 -31.77 70.01
C GLN A 58 -64.28 -32.54 69.88
N ASP A 59 -64.03 -33.51 70.77
CA ASP A 59 -62.85 -34.39 70.68
C ASP A 59 -62.83 -35.19 69.38
N ILE A 60 -63.97 -35.77 68.97
CA ILE A 60 -64.06 -36.49 67.68
C ILE A 60 -63.74 -35.57 66.49
N ARG A 61 -64.14 -34.29 66.55
CA ARG A 61 -63.82 -33.32 65.49
C ARG A 61 -62.34 -32.94 65.48
N ILE A 62 -61.74 -32.74 66.65
CA ILE A 62 -60.31 -32.42 66.77
C ILE A 62 -59.46 -33.60 66.28
N ASP A 63 -59.81 -34.83 66.64
CA ASP A 63 -59.15 -36.04 66.14
C ASP A 63 -59.33 -36.20 64.63
N GLY A 64 -60.53 -35.94 64.11
CA GLY A 64 -60.79 -35.93 62.66
C GLY A 64 -59.94 -34.89 61.92
N PHE A 65 -59.81 -33.70 62.49
CA PHE A 65 -58.96 -32.64 61.93
C PHE A 65 -57.47 -33.00 61.98
N GLY A 66 -57.00 -33.59 63.08
CA GLY A 66 -55.62 -34.08 63.22
C GLY A 66 -55.27 -35.16 62.18
N ARG A 67 -56.21 -36.09 61.91
CA ARG A 67 -56.03 -37.10 60.85
C ARG A 67 -55.98 -36.48 59.46
N ASN A 68 -56.83 -35.50 59.16
CA ASN A 68 -56.84 -34.82 57.88
C ASN A 68 -55.56 -33.99 57.65
N LEU A 69 -55.02 -33.34 58.68
CA LEU A 69 -53.73 -32.64 58.60
C LEU A 69 -52.57 -33.61 58.37
N SER A 70 -52.59 -34.77 59.03
CA SER A 70 -51.58 -35.80 58.82
C SER A 70 -51.62 -36.34 57.37
N ASP A 71 -52.82 -36.63 56.84
CA ASP A 71 -52.99 -37.09 55.45
C ASP A 71 -52.62 -36.00 54.42
N LEU A 72 -52.88 -34.73 54.74
CA LEU A 72 -52.41 -33.64 53.89
C LEU A 72 -50.89 -33.52 53.90
N SER A 73 -50.27 -33.63 55.08
CA SER A 73 -48.80 -33.59 55.23
C SER A 73 -48.14 -34.70 54.43
N THR A 74 -48.60 -35.95 54.60
CA THR A 74 -48.02 -37.11 53.90
C THR A 74 -48.15 -36.99 52.39
N ARG A 75 -49.30 -36.53 51.87
CA ARG A 75 -49.47 -36.28 50.43
C ARG A 75 -48.58 -35.15 49.92
N THR A 76 -48.34 -34.14 50.73
CA THR A 76 -47.48 -33.00 50.35
C THR A 76 -46.01 -33.44 50.31
N ASP A 77 -45.57 -34.22 51.30
CA ASP A 77 -44.23 -34.81 51.35
C ASP A 77 -43.99 -35.74 50.16
N GLN A 78 -44.95 -36.63 49.85
CA GLN A 78 -44.87 -37.50 48.67
C GLN A 78 -44.76 -36.72 47.36
N ARG A 79 -45.48 -35.60 47.22
CA ARG A 79 -45.37 -34.74 46.03
C ARG A 79 -44.03 -34.02 45.95
N LEU A 80 -43.48 -33.60 47.09
CA LEU A 80 -42.16 -32.96 47.14
C LEU A 80 -41.04 -33.95 46.80
N ASP A 81 -41.15 -35.20 47.22
CA ASP A 81 -40.19 -36.26 46.86
C ASP A 81 -40.23 -36.57 45.37
N LEU A 82 -41.43 -36.72 44.78
CA LEU A 82 -41.57 -36.89 43.33
C LEU A 82 -41.00 -35.71 42.53
N LEU A 83 -41.20 -34.48 43.03
CA LEU A 83 -40.64 -33.29 42.40
C LEU A 83 -39.10 -33.28 42.49
N ARG A 84 -38.54 -33.64 43.65
CA ARG A 84 -37.08 -33.77 43.81
C ARG A 84 -36.49 -34.82 42.88
N ASP A 85 -37.14 -35.97 42.73
CA ASP A 85 -36.67 -37.02 41.84
C ASP A 85 -36.71 -36.56 40.38
N SER A 86 -37.80 -35.91 39.95
CA SER A 86 -37.89 -35.35 38.60
C SER A 86 -36.81 -34.30 38.30
N LEU A 87 -36.53 -33.40 39.25
CA LEU A 87 -35.49 -32.38 39.11
C LEU A 87 -34.09 -33.00 39.09
N ASN A 88 -33.84 -34.06 39.85
CA ASN A 88 -32.58 -34.78 39.83
C ASN A 88 -32.36 -35.51 38.50
N ASP A 89 -33.41 -36.11 37.94
CA ASP A 89 -33.34 -36.77 36.63
C ASP A 89 -33.14 -35.78 35.49
N ASP A 90 -33.83 -34.63 35.50
CA ASP A 90 -33.62 -33.57 34.52
C ASP A 90 -32.22 -32.97 34.63
N ALA A 91 -31.71 -32.78 35.85
CA ALA A 91 -30.33 -32.34 36.07
C ALA A 91 -29.29 -33.36 35.58
N ARG A 92 -29.57 -34.66 35.70
CA ARG A 92 -28.70 -35.72 35.14
C ARG A 92 -28.70 -35.70 33.62
N LYS A 93 -29.88 -35.65 32.99
CA LYS A 93 -30.00 -35.57 31.53
C LYS A 93 -29.33 -34.32 30.96
N GLY A 94 -29.50 -33.17 31.59
CA GLY A 94 -28.82 -31.94 31.17
C GLY A 94 -27.29 -32.03 31.27
N ARG A 95 -26.75 -32.74 32.27
CA ARG A 95 -25.30 -32.99 32.39
C ARG A 95 -24.80 -33.97 31.32
N GLU A 96 -25.58 -34.98 30.97
CA GLU A 96 -25.23 -35.94 29.91
C GLU A 96 -25.26 -35.28 28.52
N GLU A 97 -26.28 -34.48 28.22
CA GLU A 97 -26.37 -33.73 26.96
C GLU A 97 -25.22 -32.72 26.81
N THR A 98 -24.88 -32.01 27.88
CA THR A 98 -23.74 -31.08 27.87
C THR A 98 -22.40 -31.80 27.75
N ALA A 99 -22.22 -32.94 28.41
CA ALA A 99 -21.01 -33.76 28.25
C ALA A 99 -20.87 -34.31 26.81
N ASN A 100 -21.96 -34.78 26.22
CA ASN A 100 -21.97 -35.27 24.83
C ASN A 100 -21.70 -34.14 23.84
N ALA A 101 -22.28 -32.95 24.04
CA ALA A 101 -22.02 -31.78 23.21
C ALA A 101 -20.55 -31.33 23.31
N GLN A 102 -19.96 -31.36 24.51
CA GLN A 102 -18.54 -31.05 24.72
C GLN A 102 -17.62 -32.09 24.05
N GLN A 103 -17.96 -33.39 24.10
CA GLN A 103 -17.21 -34.44 23.41
C GLN A 103 -17.26 -34.28 21.89
N LEU A 104 -18.42 -33.96 21.33
CA LEU A 104 -18.57 -33.74 19.89
C LEU A 104 -17.76 -32.52 19.42
N LEU A 105 -17.77 -31.43 20.21
CA LEU A 105 -16.95 -30.25 19.97
C LEU A 105 -15.45 -30.59 20.02
N ALA A 106 -15.01 -31.37 21.01
CA ALA A 106 -13.63 -31.79 21.13
C ALA A 106 -13.17 -32.67 19.94
N GLN A 107 -14.03 -33.56 19.45
CA GLN A 107 -13.75 -34.36 18.25
C GLN A 107 -13.66 -33.51 16.99
N LEU A 108 -14.57 -32.55 16.81
CA LEU A 108 -14.56 -31.61 15.68
C LEU A 108 -13.32 -30.71 15.68
N LEU A 109 -12.91 -30.21 16.86
CA LEU A 109 -11.69 -29.44 17.01
C LEU A 109 -10.45 -30.31 16.75
N GLY A 110 -10.43 -31.55 17.22
CA GLY A 110 -9.33 -32.49 16.97
C GLY A 110 -9.15 -32.82 15.49
N THR A 111 -10.24 -33.07 14.76
CA THR A 111 -10.20 -33.32 13.31
C THR A 111 -9.76 -32.06 12.54
N ARG A 112 -10.28 -30.88 12.89
CA ARG A 112 -9.83 -29.62 12.30
C ARG A 112 -8.34 -29.35 12.51
N LEU A 113 -7.81 -29.63 13.71
CA LEU A 113 -6.39 -29.46 14.00
C LEU A 113 -5.51 -30.44 13.20
N GLN A 114 -5.98 -31.68 12.98
CA GLN A 114 -5.29 -32.64 12.13
C GLN A 114 -5.29 -32.19 10.66
N ASP A 115 -6.40 -31.68 10.14
CA ASP A 115 -6.48 -31.14 8.78
C ASP A 115 -5.55 -29.94 8.59
N VAL A 116 -5.54 -29.00 9.54
CA VAL A 116 -4.65 -27.84 9.50
C VAL A 116 -3.18 -28.26 9.56
N ARG A 117 -2.85 -29.26 10.38
CA ARG A 117 -1.49 -29.81 10.42
C ARG A 117 -1.10 -30.47 9.10
N GLY A 118 -1.98 -31.25 8.48
CA GLY A 118 -1.75 -31.84 7.17
C GLY A 118 -1.56 -30.79 6.07
N GLN A 119 -2.35 -29.71 6.10
CA GLN A 119 -2.18 -28.58 5.17
C GLN A 119 -0.85 -27.85 5.38
N LEU A 120 -0.40 -27.68 6.62
CA LEU A 120 0.90 -27.08 6.94
C LEU A 120 2.06 -27.95 6.47
N ASP A 121 1.97 -29.28 6.61
CA ASP A 121 3.01 -30.20 6.12
C ASP A 121 3.10 -30.17 4.58
N VAL A 122 1.96 -30.17 3.88
CA VAL A 122 1.92 -30.05 2.40
C VAL A 122 2.46 -28.69 1.96
N PHE A 123 2.11 -27.61 2.66
CA PHE A 123 2.64 -26.27 2.38
C PHE A 123 4.17 -26.21 2.61
N GLY A 124 4.67 -26.85 3.66
CA GLY A 124 6.10 -26.97 3.94
C GLY A 124 6.85 -27.70 2.83
N GLN A 125 6.35 -28.85 2.39
CA GLN A 125 6.92 -29.61 1.27
C GLN A 125 6.91 -28.82 -0.04
N GLN A 126 5.85 -28.05 -0.29
CA GLN A 126 5.74 -27.23 -1.49
C GLN A 126 6.71 -26.03 -1.47
N GLN A 127 6.93 -25.42 -0.30
CA GLN A 127 7.95 -24.38 -0.09
C GLN A 127 9.36 -24.92 -0.31
N GLU A 128 9.67 -26.09 0.26
CA GLU A 128 10.98 -26.73 0.13
C GLU A 128 11.30 -27.09 -1.32
N ALA A 129 10.34 -27.67 -2.05
CA ALA A 129 10.50 -27.96 -3.47
C ALA A 129 10.71 -26.70 -4.33
N ARG A 130 10.04 -25.59 -3.99
CA ARG A 130 10.26 -24.29 -4.65
C ARG A 130 11.64 -23.71 -4.34
N MET A 131 12.09 -23.80 -3.10
CA MET A 131 13.42 -23.37 -2.70
C MET A 131 14.52 -24.15 -3.41
N GLU A 132 14.38 -25.48 -3.54
CA GLU A 132 15.32 -26.29 -4.30
C GLU A 132 15.34 -25.92 -5.78
N ALA A 133 14.18 -25.71 -6.40
CA ALA A 133 14.09 -25.29 -7.80
C ALA A 133 14.77 -23.93 -8.02
N PHE A 134 14.58 -23.00 -7.08
CA PHE A 134 15.20 -21.68 -7.10
C PHE A 134 16.72 -21.77 -6.90
N ALA A 135 17.19 -22.60 -5.97
CA ALA A 135 18.61 -22.85 -5.76
C ALA A 135 19.29 -23.42 -7.02
N ARG A 136 18.62 -24.34 -7.72
CA ARG A 136 19.12 -24.89 -9.00
C ARG A 136 19.17 -23.83 -10.11
N GLN A 137 18.17 -22.95 -10.19
CA GLN A 137 18.20 -21.82 -11.14
C GLN A 137 19.35 -20.85 -10.84
N LEU A 138 19.55 -20.49 -9.57
CA LEU A 138 20.65 -19.62 -9.15
C LEU A 138 22.02 -20.23 -9.47
N ALA A 139 22.20 -21.53 -9.22
CA ALA A 139 23.42 -22.25 -9.56
C ALA A 139 23.69 -22.22 -11.08
N GLY A 140 22.65 -22.44 -11.90
CA GLY A 140 22.75 -22.33 -13.36
C GLY A 140 23.15 -20.93 -13.84
N LEU A 141 22.59 -19.89 -13.21
CA LEU A 141 22.85 -18.48 -13.56
C LEU A 141 24.26 -18.05 -13.12
N GLN A 142 24.74 -18.51 -11.97
CA GLN A 142 26.14 -18.32 -11.56
C GLN A 142 27.10 -18.99 -12.55
N GLN A 143 26.80 -20.21 -12.98
CA GLN A 143 27.66 -20.94 -13.91
C GLN A 143 27.72 -20.26 -15.29
N SER A 144 26.59 -19.76 -15.81
CA SER A 144 26.59 -19.03 -17.07
C SER A 144 27.37 -17.71 -16.98
N LEU A 145 27.27 -16.98 -15.86
CA LEU A 145 28.05 -15.77 -15.61
C LEU A 145 29.56 -16.06 -15.56
N VAL A 146 29.97 -17.16 -14.94
CA VAL A 146 31.37 -17.58 -14.90
C VAL A 146 31.89 -17.93 -16.30
N GLU A 147 31.11 -18.63 -17.11
CA GLU A 147 31.49 -18.94 -18.49
C GLU A 147 31.58 -17.69 -19.37
N GLU A 148 30.62 -16.77 -19.24
CA GLU A 148 30.58 -15.53 -20.01
C GLU A 148 31.73 -14.58 -19.65
N THR A 149 32.04 -14.46 -18.35
CA THR A 149 33.22 -13.70 -17.89
C THR A 149 34.54 -14.34 -18.32
N ARG A 150 34.61 -15.68 -18.38
CA ARG A 150 35.80 -16.38 -18.91
C ARG A 150 35.99 -16.12 -20.40
N LYS A 151 34.92 -16.23 -21.21
CA LYS A 151 34.94 -15.91 -22.64
C LYS A 151 35.33 -14.46 -22.89
N GLY A 152 34.74 -13.52 -22.15
CA GLY A 152 35.09 -12.10 -22.25
C GLY A 152 36.56 -11.81 -21.92
N ARG A 153 37.14 -12.52 -20.94
CA ARG A 153 38.59 -12.44 -20.64
C ARG A 153 39.46 -13.00 -21.76
N GLU A 154 39.08 -14.14 -22.33
CA GLU A 154 39.81 -14.77 -23.46
C GLU A 154 39.79 -13.87 -24.70
N GLU A 155 38.63 -13.32 -25.05
CA GLU A 155 38.46 -12.37 -26.16
C GLU A 155 39.23 -11.07 -25.90
N GLY A 156 39.16 -10.52 -24.68
CA GLY A 156 39.94 -9.35 -24.28
C GLY A 156 41.45 -9.57 -24.39
N ALA A 157 41.95 -10.72 -23.94
CA ALA A 157 43.36 -11.08 -24.07
C ALA A 157 43.80 -11.19 -25.54
N GLN A 158 42.98 -11.78 -26.41
CA GLN A 158 43.27 -11.85 -27.84
C GLN A 158 43.31 -10.47 -28.51
N VAL A 159 42.38 -9.58 -28.17
CA VAL A 159 42.37 -8.20 -28.69
C VAL A 159 43.64 -7.46 -28.25
N GLN A 160 44.07 -7.64 -27.01
CA GLN A 160 45.26 -6.98 -26.48
C GLN A 160 46.56 -7.51 -27.13
N LEU A 161 46.64 -8.81 -27.42
CA LEU A 161 47.75 -9.39 -28.18
C LEU A 161 47.82 -8.83 -29.60
N ARG A 162 46.69 -8.80 -30.33
CA ARG A 162 46.64 -8.23 -31.69
C ARG A 162 47.01 -6.75 -31.71
N PHE A 163 46.58 -6.00 -30.70
CA PHE A 163 46.95 -4.60 -30.53
C PHE A 163 48.46 -4.44 -30.30
N GLY A 164 49.06 -5.28 -29.44
CA GLY A 164 50.50 -5.31 -29.21
C GLY A 164 51.31 -5.62 -30.46
N GLU A 165 50.88 -6.62 -31.25
CA GLU A 165 51.50 -6.95 -32.54
C GLU A 165 51.41 -5.78 -33.53
N THR A 166 50.24 -5.17 -33.66
CA THR A 166 50.01 -4.03 -34.56
C THR A 166 50.87 -2.82 -34.14
N LEU A 167 51.00 -2.56 -32.84
CA LEU A 167 51.87 -1.49 -32.32
C LEU A 167 53.34 -1.77 -32.61
N ASN A 168 53.82 -2.99 -32.37
CA ASN A 168 55.20 -3.36 -32.67
C ASN A 168 55.50 -3.23 -34.17
N GLN A 169 54.55 -3.60 -35.03
CA GLN A 169 54.70 -3.46 -36.48
C GLN A 169 54.80 -1.98 -36.89
N LYS A 170 53.93 -1.11 -36.36
CA LYS A 170 54.00 0.34 -36.61
C LYS A 170 55.26 1.00 -36.04
N LEU A 171 55.71 0.58 -34.86
CA LEU A 171 56.98 1.05 -34.28
C LEU A 171 58.18 0.63 -35.13
N GLY A 172 58.18 -0.59 -35.65
CA GLY A 172 59.19 -1.07 -36.61
C GLY A 172 59.23 -0.22 -37.88
N GLU A 173 58.06 0.03 -38.50
CA GLU A 173 57.96 0.89 -39.69
C GLU A 173 58.43 2.33 -39.42
N LEU A 174 58.07 2.91 -38.27
CA LEU A 174 58.51 4.24 -37.88
C LEU A 174 60.02 4.29 -37.68
N THR A 175 60.61 3.28 -37.05
CA THR A 175 62.06 3.18 -36.82
C THR A 175 62.79 3.11 -38.15
N GLN A 176 62.32 2.27 -39.07
CA GLN A 176 62.92 2.12 -40.40
C GLN A 176 62.80 3.41 -41.24
N ARG A 177 61.65 4.10 -41.20
CA ARG A 177 61.48 5.41 -41.84
C ARG A 177 62.39 6.48 -41.25
N ASN A 178 62.58 6.48 -39.93
CA ASN A 178 63.50 7.40 -39.28
C ASN A 178 64.94 7.15 -39.70
N GLU A 179 65.37 5.89 -39.76
CA GLU A 179 66.71 5.51 -40.20
C GLU A 179 66.98 5.94 -41.65
N GLN A 180 66.01 5.77 -42.55
CA GLN A 180 66.07 6.29 -43.92
C GLN A 180 66.20 7.82 -43.94
N ARG A 181 65.36 8.55 -43.21
CA ARG A 181 65.44 10.02 -43.14
C ARG A 181 66.76 10.53 -42.58
N ILE A 182 67.31 9.87 -41.56
CA ILE A 182 68.61 10.23 -40.99
C ILE A 182 69.72 10.03 -42.02
N THR A 183 69.64 8.95 -42.81
CA THR A 183 70.61 8.68 -43.88
C THR A 183 70.53 9.72 -45.00
N GLU A 184 69.32 10.06 -45.46
CA GLU A 184 69.10 11.14 -46.45
C GLU A 184 69.59 12.49 -45.93
N MET A 185 69.34 12.79 -44.65
CA MET A 185 69.81 14.01 -44.01
C MET A 185 71.34 14.07 -43.95
N ARG A 186 72.01 12.95 -43.62
CA ARG A 186 73.47 12.86 -43.63
C ARG A 186 74.04 13.10 -45.02
N GLN A 187 73.49 12.46 -46.05
CA GLN A 187 73.91 12.66 -47.44
C GLN A 187 73.74 14.12 -47.87
N THR A 188 72.62 14.74 -47.51
CA THR A 188 72.35 16.15 -47.80
C THR A 188 73.32 17.08 -47.07
N LEU A 189 73.65 16.78 -45.81
CA LEU A 189 74.64 17.53 -45.04
C LEU A 189 76.04 17.40 -45.64
N GLU A 190 76.46 16.18 -46.00
CA GLU A 190 77.76 15.94 -46.64
C GLU A 190 77.88 16.68 -47.97
N ALA A 191 76.84 16.66 -48.80
CA ALA A 191 76.79 17.42 -50.03
C ALA A 191 76.95 18.93 -49.78
N ARG A 192 76.18 19.49 -48.84
CA ARG A 192 76.30 20.92 -48.47
C ARG A 192 77.65 21.27 -47.88
N LEU A 193 78.25 20.41 -47.07
CA LEU A 193 79.58 20.64 -46.51
C LEU A 193 80.65 20.63 -47.61
N LYS A 194 80.54 19.73 -48.59
CA LYS A 194 81.43 19.67 -49.74
C LYS A 194 81.29 20.92 -50.63
N ASP A 195 80.06 21.36 -50.87
CA ASP A 195 79.78 22.60 -51.61
C ASP A 195 80.36 23.81 -50.86
N LEU A 196 80.15 23.90 -49.54
CA LEU A 196 80.73 24.96 -48.71
C LEU A 196 82.26 24.94 -48.70
N GLN A 197 82.89 23.76 -48.68
CA GLN A 197 84.34 23.63 -48.78
C GLN A 197 84.86 24.09 -50.15
N GLY A 198 84.15 23.73 -51.24
CA GLY A 198 84.46 24.18 -52.59
C GLY A 198 84.31 25.70 -52.75
N ASP A 199 83.19 26.26 -52.28
CA ASP A 199 82.92 27.69 -52.27
C ASP A 199 83.92 28.46 -51.41
N ASN A 200 84.32 27.91 -50.26
CA ASN A 200 85.35 28.52 -49.42
C ASN A 200 86.73 28.46 -50.08
N ALA A 201 87.10 27.36 -50.74
CA ALA A 201 88.35 27.28 -51.49
C ALA A 201 88.37 28.30 -52.63
N ALA A 202 87.27 28.43 -53.36
CA ALA A 202 87.11 29.44 -54.41
C ALA A 202 87.19 30.88 -53.86
N LYS A 203 86.49 31.17 -52.75
CA LYS A 203 86.56 32.47 -52.07
C LYS A 203 87.94 32.77 -51.48
N LEU A 204 88.67 31.76 -51.00
CA LEU A 204 90.02 31.92 -50.49
C LEU A 204 91.01 32.21 -51.62
N GLU A 205 90.87 31.59 -52.79
CA GLU A 205 91.70 31.93 -53.95
C GLU A 205 91.36 33.31 -54.51
N LEU A 206 90.08 33.67 -54.54
CA LEU A 206 89.62 35.01 -54.94
C LEU A 206 90.09 36.07 -53.93
N MET A 207 90.10 35.73 -52.63
CA MET A 207 90.75 36.53 -51.60
C MET A 207 92.25 36.59 -51.82
N ARG A 208 92.96 35.50 -52.17
CA ARG A 208 94.40 35.52 -52.45
C ARG A 208 94.74 36.48 -53.59
N GLN A 209 93.98 36.44 -54.68
CA GLN A 209 94.11 37.40 -55.79
C GLN A 209 93.79 38.84 -55.37
N THR A 210 92.71 39.05 -54.61
CA THR A 210 92.30 40.39 -54.15
C THR A 210 93.27 40.95 -53.09
N VAL A 211 93.89 40.07 -52.30
CA VAL A 211 94.86 40.39 -51.25
C VAL A 211 96.20 40.74 -51.89
N ASP A 212 96.67 40.03 -52.92
CA ASP A 212 97.85 40.42 -53.69
C ASP A 212 97.69 41.80 -54.37
N GLU A 213 96.49 42.17 -54.81
CA GLU A 213 96.21 43.50 -55.39
C GLU A 213 96.02 44.63 -54.36
N LYS A 214 95.59 44.33 -53.13
CA LYS A 214 95.28 45.36 -52.09
C LYS A 214 96.30 45.45 -50.95
N LEU A 215 97.32 44.60 -50.94
CA LEU A 215 98.36 44.55 -49.91
C LEU A 215 99.41 45.68 -49.96
N GLN A 216 99.30 46.64 -50.88
CA GLN A 216 100.21 47.80 -50.89
C GLN A 216 99.61 49.08 -50.29
N SER A 217 98.35 49.08 -49.84
CA SER A 217 97.68 50.31 -49.38
C SER A 217 96.95 50.23 -48.03
N THR A 218 96.58 49.03 -47.54
CA THR A 218 95.54 48.97 -46.48
C THR A 218 95.86 48.13 -45.25
N LEU A 219 97.14 47.89 -44.96
CA LEU A 219 97.57 46.94 -43.93
C LEU A 219 97.56 47.46 -42.48
N ASN A 220 97.46 48.77 -42.23
CA ASN A 220 97.71 49.32 -40.90
C ASN A 220 96.48 49.87 -40.12
N THR A 221 95.23 49.64 -40.54
CA THR A 221 94.10 50.32 -39.85
C THR A 221 92.84 49.49 -39.57
N ARG A 222 92.73 48.22 -40.02
CA ARG A 222 91.47 47.44 -39.86
C ARG A 222 91.57 46.15 -39.02
N LEU A 223 92.75 45.81 -38.48
CA LEU A 223 92.91 44.60 -37.68
C LEU A 223 92.43 44.74 -36.22
N ASP A 224 92.37 45.96 -35.67
CA ASP A 224 91.97 46.16 -34.26
C ASP A 224 90.45 46.22 -34.03
N SER A 225 89.63 46.55 -35.04
CA SER A 225 88.18 46.71 -34.86
C SER A 225 87.39 45.40 -34.94
N SER A 226 87.88 44.41 -35.68
CA SER A 226 87.10 43.21 -36.03
C SER A 226 87.14 42.11 -34.97
N PHE A 227 88.13 42.12 -34.05
CA PHE A 227 88.21 41.15 -32.95
C PHE A 227 87.30 41.50 -31.75
N LYS A 228 86.91 42.77 -31.58
CA LYS A 228 85.97 43.19 -30.52
C LYS A 228 84.54 42.70 -30.78
N LEU A 229 84.08 42.72 -32.03
CA LEU A 229 82.70 42.37 -32.38
C LEU A 229 82.40 40.86 -32.29
N VAL A 230 83.43 40.01 -32.39
CA VAL A 230 83.29 38.54 -32.34
C VAL A 230 83.25 38.02 -30.91
N SER A 231 83.98 38.66 -29.98
CA SER A 231 83.88 38.31 -28.55
C SER A 231 82.50 38.63 -27.96
N GLU A 232 81.88 39.72 -28.39
CA GLU A 232 80.58 40.18 -27.87
C GLU A 232 79.41 39.27 -28.28
N ARG A 233 79.49 38.63 -29.45
CA ARG A 233 78.46 37.67 -29.92
C ARG A 233 78.59 36.27 -29.30
N LEU A 234 79.77 35.85 -28.85
CA LEU A 234 79.97 34.56 -28.19
C LEU A 234 79.43 34.56 -26.75
N GLU A 235 79.40 35.71 -26.07
CA GLU A 235 78.82 35.84 -24.73
C GLU A 235 77.28 35.81 -24.74
N GLN A 236 76.66 36.29 -25.82
CA GLN A 236 75.19 36.27 -25.99
C GLN A 236 74.63 34.88 -26.30
N VAL A 237 75.41 33.98 -26.91
CA VAL A 237 75.01 32.60 -27.21
C VAL A 237 75.11 31.69 -25.97
N GLN A 238 76.04 31.97 -25.04
CA GLN A 238 76.12 31.25 -23.77
C GLN A 238 74.99 31.60 -22.78
N ARG A 239 74.40 32.80 -22.87
CA ARG A 239 73.21 33.16 -22.07
C ARG A 239 71.92 32.49 -22.57
N GLY A 240 71.80 32.21 -23.86
CA GLY A 240 70.60 31.58 -24.46
C GLY A 240 70.47 30.07 -24.24
N LEU A 241 71.52 29.38 -23.77
CA LEU A 241 71.51 27.93 -23.52
C LEU A 241 71.16 27.54 -22.07
N GLY A 242 70.90 28.52 -21.19
CA GLY A 242 70.56 28.32 -19.78
C GLY A 242 69.07 28.10 -19.47
N GLU A 243 68.18 28.27 -20.45
CA GLU A 243 66.71 28.17 -20.26
C GLU A 243 66.12 26.83 -20.73
N MET A 244 66.87 25.72 -20.59
CA MET A 244 66.39 24.37 -20.93
C MET A 244 66.35 23.44 -19.70
N GLN A 245 66.02 23.99 -18.53
CA GLN A 245 65.78 23.19 -17.32
C GLN A 245 64.43 23.52 -16.67
N GLN A 246 63.37 23.63 -17.49
CA GLN A 246 61.99 23.78 -17.00
C GLN A 246 60.94 23.19 -17.97
N LEU A 247 61.20 22.00 -18.52
CA LEU A 247 60.22 21.23 -19.31
C LEU A 247 60.06 19.80 -18.77
N ALA A 248 59.82 19.68 -17.46
CA ALA A 248 59.43 18.43 -16.80
C ALA A 248 58.04 18.57 -16.14
N THR A 249 57.09 19.15 -16.86
CA THR A 249 55.71 19.37 -16.38
C THR A 249 54.67 18.82 -17.37
N GLY A 250 55.00 17.70 -18.02
CA GLY A 250 54.16 17.05 -19.04
C GLY A 250 53.36 15.83 -18.54
N VAL A 251 53.10 15.71 -17.23
CA VAL A 251 52.25 14.64 -16.64
C VAL A 251 51.21 15.21 -15.64
N GLY A 252 51.11 16.53 -15.51
CA GLY A 252 50.16 17.20 -14.59
C GLY A 252 48.78 17.52 -15.17
N ASP A 253 48.57 17.37 -16.47
CA ASP A 253 47.38 17.90 -17.14
C ASP A 253 46.07 17.16 -16.81
N LEU A 254 46.12 15.88 -16.39
CA LEU A 254 44.91 15.18 -15.92
C LEU A 254 44.44 15.67 -14.54
N LYS A 255 45.37 16.06 -13.64
CA LYS A 255 45.03 16.66 -12.34
C LYS A 255 44.46 18.07 -12.51
N ARG A 256 44.84 18.78 -13.59
CA ARG A 256 44.43 20.16 -13.88
C ARG A 256 43.03 20.29 -14.48
N VAL A 257 42.55 19.27 -15.19
CA VAL A 257 41.16 19.23 -15.70
C VAL A 257 40.15 19.08 -14.54
N LEU A 258 40.58 18.49 -13.42
CA LEU A 258 39.78 18.30 -12.20
C LEU A 258 39.89 19.46 -11.17
N SER A 259 40.78 20.43 -11.36
CA SER A 259 41.00 21.53 -10.39
C SER A 259 40.23 22.82 -10.72
N ASN A 260 39.61 22.89 -11.91
CA ASN A 260 38.97 24.11 -12.40
C ASN A 260 37.60 24.35 -11.71
N VAL A 261 37.38 25.54 -11.17
CA VAL A 261 36.25 25.87 -10.26
C VAL A 261 34.87 25.68 -10.89
N LYS A 262 34.74 25.85 -12.21
CA LYS A 262 33.48 25.59 -12.94
C LYS A 262 33.22 24.10 -13.21
N ASN A 263 34.26 23.26 -13.22
CA ASN A 263 34.13 21.81 -13.31
C ASN A 263 33.83 21.15 -11.94
N ARG A 264 33.82 21.94 -10.84
CA ARG A 264 33.68 21.45 -9.45
C ARG A 264 32.28 20.96 -9.10
N GLY A 265 31.22 21.61 -9.60
CA GLY A 265 29.83 21.17 -9.42
C GLY A 265 29.38 20.19 -10.51
N GLY A 266 29.78 20.47 -11.76
CA GLY A 266 29.30 19.72 -12.93
C GLY A 266 29.68 18.24 -12.95
N TRP A 267 30.79 17.81 -12.35
CA TRP A 267 31.16 16.38 -12.39
C TRP A 267 30.17 15.50 -11.62
N GLY A 268 29.72 15.97 -10.45
CA GLY A 268 28.72 15.27 -9.66
C GLY A 268 27.33 15.29 -10.31
N GLU A 269 26.99 16.38 -11.00
CA GLU A 269 25.75 16.48 -11.78
C GLU A 269 25.79 15.54 -12.98
N VAL A 270 26.87 15.54 -13.77
CA VAL A 270 27.06 14.67 -14.94
C VAL A 270 26.99 13.19 -14.54
N GLN A 271 27.56 12.81 -13.40
CA GLN A 271 27.49 11.44 -12.94
C GLN A 271 26.06 11.04 -12.54
N LEU A 272 25.36 11.91 -11.81
CA LEU A 272 23.96 11.69 -11.46
C LEU A 272 23.08 11.59 -12.72
N ASP A 273 23.36 12.46 -13.70
CA ASP A 273 22.67 12.49 -14.98
C ASP A 273 22.79 11.18 -15.75
N ASN A 274 24.02 10.67 -15.87
CA ASN A 274 24.28 9.38 -16.51
C ASN A 274 23.53 8.22 -15.81
N ILE A 275 23.46 8.24 -14.47
CA ILE A 275 22.72 7.21 -13.70
C ILE A 275 21.22 7.32 -13.98
N LEU A 276 20.68 8.55 -13.99
CA LEU A 276 19.27 8.79 -14.27
C LEU A 276 18.89 8.39 -15.70
N GLU A 277 19.69 8.75 -16.70
CA GLU A 277 19.46 8.38 -18.10
C GLU A 277 19.50 6.87 -18.36
N GLN A 278 20.36 6.14 -17.64
CA GLN A 278 20.45 4.68 -17.76
C GLN A 278 19.29 3.95 -17.06
N THR A 279 18.72 4.56 -16.01
CA THR A 279 17.75 3.88 -15.14
C THR A 279 16.30 4.30 -15.43
N LEU A 280 16.07 5.56 -15.77
CA LEU A 280 14.76 6.16 -15.96
C LEU A 280 14.57 6.69 -17.38
N THR A 281 13.32 6.71 -17.84
CA THR A 281 12.96 7.39 -19.10
C THR A 281 12.90 8.91 -18.90
N ALA A 282 13.07 9.68 -19.98
CA ALA A 282 13.09 11.14 -19.92
C ALA A 282 11.79 11.78 -19.37
N GLU A 283 10.67 11.04 -19.34
CA GLU A 283 9.40 11.51 -18.77
C GLU A 283 9.31 11.30 -17.25
N GLN A 284 10.17 10.45 -16.68
CA GLN A 284 10.17 10.05 -15.27
C GLN A 284 11.09 10.91 -14.40
N TYR A 285 11.89 11.79 -14.99
CA TYR A 285 12.71 12.75 -14.25
C TYR A 285 12.84 14.06 -15.03
N ALA A 286 13.22 15.14 -14.35
CA ALA A 286 13.48 16.42 -14.97
C ALA A 286 14.72 17.08 -14.37
N ARG A 287 15.42 17.87 -15.20
CA ARG A 287 16.58 18.67 -14.83
C ARG A 287 16.15 20.07 -14.42
N GLY A 288 16.78 20.67 -13.41
CA GLY A 288 16.58 22.07 -13.06
C GLY A 288 15.14 22.40 -12.65
N VAL A 289 14.53 21.58 -11.78
CA VAL A 289 13.11 21.74 -11.43
C VAL A 289 12.93 22.82 -10.36
N LYS A 290 12.00 23.74 -10.61
CA LYS A 290 11.58 24.75 -9.63
C LYS A 290 10.48 24.19 -8.73
N LEU A 291 10.84 23.78 -7.51
CA LEU A 291 9.90 23.17 -6.55
C LEU A 291 9.11 24.19 -5.74
N ARG A 292 9.68 25.38 -5.53
CA ARG A 292 9.03 26.50 -4.84
C ARG A 292 8.71 27.59 -5.85
N VAL A 293 7.43 27.91 -6.02
CA VAL A 293 6.97 28.93 -6.99
C VAL A 293 7.61 30.28 -6.74
N ASP A 294 7.89 30.61 -5.47
CA ASP A 294 8.39 31.91 -5.03
C ASP A 294 9.93 32.03 -4.95
N SER A 295 10.69 30.96 -5.20
CA SER A 295 12.16 30.98 -5.12
C SER A 295 12.82 30.76 -6.48
N GLY A 296 13.88 31.49 -6.81
CA GLY A 296 14.66 31.27 -8.04
C GLY A 296 15.53 30.01 -8.03
N GLU A 297 15.58 29.29 -6.92
CA GLU A 297 16.41 28.10 -6.73
C GLU A 297 15.82 26.88 -7.46
N MET A 298 16.65 26.17 -8.21
CA MET A 298 16.29 24.98 -8.98
C MET A 298 17.06 23.79 -8.42
N VAL A 299 16.39 22.66 -8.23
CA VAL A 299 17.08 21.41 -7.89
C VAL A 299 17.75 20.85 -9.14
N ASP A 300 18.95 20.29 -8.98
CA ASP A 300 19.71 19.68 -10.08
C ASP A 300 18.83 18.69 -10.86
N PHE A 301 18.22 17.75 -10.15
CA PHE A 301 17.31 16.75 -10.70
C PHE A 301 16.11 16.50 -9.79
N ALA A 302 14.97 16.16 -10.40
CA ALA A 302 13.84 15.64 -9.65
C ALA A 302 13.19 14.46 -10.37
N VAL A 303 12.90 13.39 -9.62
CA VAL A 303 12.18 12.22 -10.14
C VAL A 303 10.68 12.44 -9.98
N ARG A 304 9.93 12.20 -11.05
CA ARG A 304 8.47 12.36 -11.11
C ARG A 304 7.80 11.16 -10.45
N LEU A 305 7.11 11.35 -9.34
CA LEU A 305 6.30 10.33 -8.68
C LEU A 305 4.80 10.57 -8.96
N PRO A 306 3.99 9.50 -9.08
CA PRO A 306 2.53 9.60 -9.19
C PRO A 306 1.96 10.18 -7.88
N GLY A 307 1.21 11.28 -7.99
CA GLY A 307 0.55 11.91 -6.85
C GLY A 307 -0.65 11.11 -6.35
N ARG A 308 -1.05 11.32 -5.09
CA ARG A 308 -2.17 10.61 -4.42
C ARG A 308 -3.57 11.23 -4.70
N GLY A 309 -3.80 11.93 -5.81
CA GLY A 309 -5.09 12.61 -6.04
C GLY A 309 -5.57 12.62 -7.49
N ASP A 310 -6.85 12.97 -7.67
CA ASP A 310 -7.56 13.15 -8.96
C ASP A 310 -6.98 14.25 -9.87
N ALA A 311 -6.05 15.05 -9.34
CA ALA A 311 -5.33 16.06 -10.11
C ALA A 311 -4.03 15.46 -10.67
N ASP A 312 -3.82 15.61 -11.97
CA ASP A 312 -2.64 15.23 -12.75
C ASP A 312 -1.34 15.99 -12.36
N THR A 313 -1.21 16.39 -11.08
CA THR A 313 -0.06 17.11 -10.54
C THR A 313 0.95 16.10 -9.99
N PRO A 314 2.12 15.94 -10.62
CA PRO A 314 3.14 15.02 -10.13
C PRO A 314 3.75 15.51 -8.81
N VAL A 315 4.13 14.56 -7.96
CA VAL A 315 4.95 14.82 -6.78
C VAL A 315 6.40 14.61 -7.16
N TRP A 316 7.26 15.58 -6.87
CA TRP A 316 8.67 15.51 -7.24
C TRP A 316 9.54 14.99 -6.10
N LEU A 317 10.40 14.00 -6.36
CA LEU A 317 11.48 13.58 -5.46
C LEU A 317 12.75 14.37 -5.80
N PRO A 318 13.17 15.35 -4.98
CA PRO A 318 14.35 16.16 -5.28
C PRO A 318 15.63 15.36 -5.06
N ILE A 319 16.56 15.41 -6.01
CA ILE A 319 17.89 14.81 -5.94
C ILE A 319 18.91 15.89 -6.29
N ASP A 320 19.78 16.21 -5.33
CA ASP A 320 20.75 17.29 -5.44
C ASP A 320 22.16 16.74 -5.19
N SER A 321 23.10 17.06 -6.08
CA SER A 321 24.46 16.57 -6.05
C SER A 321 25.34 17.48 -5.20
N LYS A 322 26.03 16.90 -4.21
CA LYS A 322 26.92 17.64 -3.31
C LYS A 322 28.26 16.94 -3.18
N PHE A 323 29.33 17.68 -3.47
CA PHE A 323 30.68 17.18 -3.41
C PHE A 323 31.60 18.16 -2.66
N PRO A 324 31.71 18.07 -1.31
CA PRO A 324 32.67 18.83 -0.51
C PRO A 324 34.09 18.28 -0.73
N ARG A 325 34.59 18.44 -1.96
CA ARG A 325 35.85 17.86 -2.43
C ARG A 325 37.03 18.29 -1.58
N GLU A 326 37.12 19.57 -1.22
CA GLU A 326 38.27 20.09 -0.47
C GLU A 326 38.36 19.48 0.93
N ASP A 327 37.23 19.35 1.63
CA ASP A 327 37.20 18.71 2.96
C ASP A 327 37.50 17.20 2.85
N TYR A 328 37.03 16.55 1.78
CA TYR A 328 37.29 15.15 1.52
C TYR A 328 38.77 14.89 1.14
N GLU A 329 39.36 15.71 0.27
CA GLU A 329 40.78 15.61 -0.10
C GLU A 329 41.69 15.87 1.10
N ARG A 330 41.41 16.90 1.92
CA ARG A 330 42.16 17.14 3.17
C ARG A 330 42.10 15.96 4.13
N LEU A 331 40.95 15.30 4.20
CA LEU A 331 40.80 14.08 5.01
C LEU A 331 41.66 12.94 4.47
N LEU A 332 41.66 12.71 3.15
CA LEU A 332 42.50 11.71 2.50
C LEU A 332 43.99 11.99 2.70
N ASP A 333 44.43 13.23 2.47
CA ASP A 333 45.83 13.65 2.66
C ASP A 333 46.27 13.41 4.12
N ALA A 334 45.41 13.72 5.10
CA ALA A 334 45.68 13.45 6.51
C ALA A 334 45.76 11.95 6.84
N GLN A 335 44.93 11.12 6.19
CA GLN A 335 44.97 9.66 6.33
C GLN A 335 46.27 9.10 5.74
N GLU A 336 46.68 9.56 4.56
CA GLU A 336 47.94 9.16 3.91
C GLU A 336 49.17 9.57 4.72
N ALA A 337 49.13 10.75 5.35
CA ALA A 337 50.18 11.23 6.24
C ALA A 337 50.24 10.46 7.58
N GLY A 338 49.21 9.67 7.92
CA GLY A 338 49.14 8.92 9.18
C GLY A 338 48.96 9.78 10.43
N ASP A 339 48.51 11.04 10.28
CA ASP A 339 48.29 11.98 11.39
C ASP A 339 46.87 11.82 11.96
N ALA A 340 46.76 11.09 13.07
CA ALA A 340 45.49 10.78 13.70
C ALA A 340 44.69 12.01 14.16
N ASP A 341 45.38 13.10 14.55
CA ASP A 341 44.71 14.33 15.00
C ASP A 341 44.23 15.16 13.81
N ALA A 342 45.03 15.23 12.74
CA ALA A 342 44.61 15.85 11.49
C ALA A 342 43.41 15.10 10.86
N VAL A 343 43.41 13.77 10.86
CA VAL A 343 42.29 12.95 10.37
C VAL A 343 41.00 13.26 11.12
N ARG A 344 41.08 13.38 12.46
CA ARG A 344 39.92 13.72 13.29
C ARG A 344 39.38 15.12 12.98
N ASN A 345 40.27 16.10 12.86
CA ASN A 345 39.90 17.50 12.62
C ASN A 345 39.35 17.73 11.20
N CYS A 346 40.01 17.20 10.18
CA CYS A 346 39.52 17.24 8.79
C CYS A 346 38.21 16.47 8.68
N GLY A 347 38.09 15.38 9.42
CA GLY A 347 36.87 14.64 9.50
C GLY A 347 35.70 15.48 10.03
N ASN A 348 35.86 16.13 11.18
CA ASN A 348 34.81 16.98 11.75
C ASN A 348 34.41 18.14 10.82
N GLN A 349 35.35 18.66 10.02
CA GLN A 349 35.07 19.67 9.00
C GLN A 349 34.18 19.10 7.88
N LEU A 350 34.51 17.92 7.35
CA LEU A 350 33.70 17.24 6.33
C LEU A 350 32.28 17.00 6.84
N GLU A 351 32.13 16.53 8.08
CA GLU A 351 30.81 16.33 8.69
C GLU A 351 30.01 17.63 8.76
N ARG A 352 30.63 18.72 9.22
CA ARG A 352 29.98 20.03 9.29
C ARG A 352 29.56 20.52 7.91
N ALA A 353 30.40 20.33 6.90
CA ALA A 353 30.09 20.69 5.51
C ALA A 353 28.85 19.93 5.02
N ILE A 354 28.79 18.62 5.23
CA ILE A 354 27.65 17.78 4.85
C ILE A 354 26.35 18.22 5.56
N ARG A 355 26.41 18.54 6.86
CA ARG A 355 25.24 19.06 7.61
C ARG A 355 24.72 20.37 7.03
N ILE A 356 25.60 21.30 6.69
CA ILE A 356 25.22 22.58 6.07
C ILE A 356 24.54 22.35 4.71
N GLN A 357 25.09 21.45 3.89
CA GLN A 357 24.50 21.13 2.60
C GLN A 357 23.13 20.46 2.75
N ALA A 358 22.96 19.55 3.72
CA ALA A 358 21.68 18.88 3.97
C ALA A 358 20.61 19.87 4.41
N LYS A 359 20.97 20.81 5.30
CA LYS A 359 20.09 21.90 5.70
C LYS A 359 19.67 22.76 4.51
N SER A 360 20.62 23.13 3.65
CA SER A 360 20.35 23.90 2.42
C SER A 360 19.37 23.17 1.49
N ILE A 361 19.59 21.88 1.23
CA ILE A 361 18.70 21.05 0.41
C ILE A 361 17.29 21.01 1.00
N SER A 362 17.19 20.80 2.31
CA SER A 362 15.92 20.75 3.03
C SER A 362 15.10 22.04 2.88
N GLU A 363 15.73 23.19 3.15
CA GLU A 363 15.07 24.49 3.11
C GLU A 363 14.64 24.91 1.69
N LYS A 364 15.44 24.54 0.69
CA LYS A 364 15.20 24.90 -0.71
C LYS A 364 14.17 24.01 -1.40
N TYR A 365 14.24 22.70 -1.20
CA TYR A 365 13.60 21.73 -2.10
C TYR A 365 12.48 20.89 -1.47
N ILE A 366 12.39 20.81 -0.14
CA ILE A 366 11.32 20.04 0.53
C ILE A 366 10.09 20.94 0.71
N VAL A 367 9.13 20.81 -0.21
CA VAL A 367 7.88 21.58 -0.27
C VAL A 367 6.67 20.66 -0.56
N PRO A 368 6.21 19.82 0.39
CA PRO A 368 4.94 19.12 0.26
C PRO A 368 3.77 20.12 0.10
N PRO A 369 2.77 19.87 -0.78
CA PRO A 369 2.51 18.63 -1.53
C PRO A 369 3.22 18.51 -2.90
N HIS A 370 3.99 19.52 -3.32
CA HIS A 370 4.63 19.54 -4.64
C HIS A 370 5.90 18.67 -4.70
N SER A 371 6.56 18.45 -3.56
CA SER A 371 7.66 17.51 -3.42
C SER A 371 7.31 16.36 -2.47
N THR A 372 8.17 15.34 -2.45
CA THR A 372 8.21 14.36 -1.38
C THR A 372 8.55 15.01 -0.03
N ASP A 373 8.23 14.27 1.03
CA ASP A 373 8.54 14.62 2.41
C ASP A 373 10.04 14.62 2.75
N PHE A 374 10.87 14.10 1.85
CA PHE A 374 12.31 14.03 1.99
C PHE A 374 12.99 14.32 0.66
N ALA A 375 14.28 14.66 0.70
CA ALA A 375 15.12 14.81 -0.49
C ALA A 375 16.31 13.86 -0.44
N VAL A 376 16.94 13.60 -1.59
CA VAL A 376 18.14 12.79 -1.69
C VAL A 376 19.35 13.69 -1.92
N MET A 377 20.35 13.60 -1.04
CA MET A 377 21.67 14.16 -1.27
C MET A 377 22.54 13.11 -1.94
N PHE A 378 22.91 13.36 -3.19
CA PHE A 378 23.79 12.50 -3.95
C PHE A 378 25.25 12.86 -3.71
N LEU A 379 26.05 11.85 -3.34
CA LEU A 379 27.50 11.96 -3.20
C LEU A 379 28.17 11.21 -4.35
N PRO A 380 28.92 11.87 -5.25
CA PRO A 380 29.35 11.27 -6.52
C PRO A 380 30.40 10.16 -6.39
N THR A 381 31.18 10.12 -5.32
CA THR A 381 32.15 9.06 -5.10
C THR A 381 31.69 8.11 -4.00
N GLU A 382 31.79 6.80 -4.25
CA GLU A 382 31.44 5.79 -3.25
C GLU A 382 32.36 5.89 -2.01
N GLY A 383 33.60 6.34 -2.18
CA GLY A 383 34.52 6.63 -1.07
C GLY A 383 34.04 7.77 -0.17
N LEU A 384 33.53 8.87 -0.73
CA LEU A 384 32.94 9.94 0.06
C LEU A 384 31.67 9.46 0.78
N TYR A 385 30.82 8.70 0.10
CA TYR A 385 29.64 8.10 0.71
C TYR A 385 30.01 7.19 1.90
N ALA A 386 31.04 6.34 1.75
CA ALA A 386 31.53 5.49 2.82
C ALA A 386 32.09 6.30 4.01
N GLU A 387 32.84 7.37 3.76
CA GLU A 387 33.32 8.28 4.81
C GLU A 387 32.19 8.95 5.59
N VAL A 388 31.09 9.27 4.92
CA VAL A 388 29.92 9.88 5.54
C VAL A 388 29.14 8.86 6.38
N ILE A 389 28.95 7.63 5.89
CA ILE A 389 28.25 6.57 6.64
C ILE A 389 29.05 6.11 7.85
N ARG A 390 30.39 6.05 7.76
CA ARG A 390 31.23 5.60 8.88
C ARG A 390 31.09 6.49 10.12
N ARG A 391 30.57 7.71 9.96
CA ARG A 391 30.34 8.66 11.06
C ARG A 391 29.06 8.33 11.80
N ALA A 392 29.22 7.78 13.01
CA ALA A 392 28.11 7.42 13.87
C ALA A 392 27.14 8.59 14.09
N GLY A 393 25.85 8.36 13.82
CA GLY A 393 24.77 9.33 14.06
C GLY A 393 24.66 10.48 13.06
N LEU A 394 25.58 10.62 12.09
CA LEU A 394 25.47 11.67 11.07
C LEU A 394 24.25 11.43 10.16
N VAL A 395 24.16 10.23 9.57
CA VAL A 395 23.07 9.87 8.64
C VAL A 395 21.71 10.00 9.31
N ASP A 396 21.57 9.46 10.53
CA ASP A 396 20.33 9.54 11.31
C ASP A 396 19.93 10.99 11.60
N ALA A 397 20.90 11.85 11.94
CA ALA A 397 20.65 13.26 12.18
C ALA A 397 20.19 13.99 10.90
N LEU A 398 20.83 13.74 9.75
CA LEU A 398 20.40 14.36 8.48
C LEU A 398 18.99 13.93 8.08
N GLN A 399 18.66 12.65 8.27
CA GLN A 399 17.33 12.13 7.96
C GLN A 399 16.27 12.69 8.93
N ARG A 400 16.56 12.73 10.23
CA ARG A 400 15.59 13.17 11.25
C ARG A 400 15.38 14.69 11.27
N GLU A 401 16.45 15.46 11.16
CA GLU A 401 16.44 16.92 11.34
C GLU A 401 16.21 17.67 10.02
N HIS A 402 16.76 17.15 8.91
CA HIS A 402 16.68 17.80 7.60
C HIS A 402 15.82 17.04 6.60
N ARG A 403 15.32 15.84 6.93
CA ARG A 403 14.58 14.98 5.99
C ARG A 403 15.39 14.73 4.71
N VAL A 404 16.71 14.59 4.85
CA VAL A 404 17.62 14.32 3.73
C VAL A 404 18.20 12.92 3.87
N VAL A 405 18.03 12.11 2.83
CA VAL A 405 18.62 10.78 2.71
C VAL A 405 19.90 10.89 1.88
N ILE A 406 20.99 10.29 2.36
CA ILE A 406 22.28 10.31 1.67
C ILE A 406 22.37 9.08 0.78
N ALA A 407 22.86 9.23 -0.44
CA ALA A 407 23.09 8.10 -1.33
C ALA A 407 24.33 8.29 -2.21
N GLY A 408 25.16 7.25 -2.28
CA GLY A 408 26.24 7.13 -3.27
C GLY A 408 25.75 6.59 -4.63
N PRO A 409 26.62 6.46 -5.63
CA PRO A 409 26.27 5.97 -6.97
C PRO A 409 25.52 4.63 -6.96
N THR A 410 26.01 3.67 -6.17
CA THR A 410 25.40 2.35 -6.08
C THR A 410 24.02 2.42 -5.40
N THR A 411 23.91 3.24 -4.36
CA THR A 411 22.69 3.36 -3.55
C THR A 411 21.59 4.11 -4.30
N VAL A 412 21.92 5.22 -4.99
CA VAL A 412 20.96 5.92 -5.86
C VAL A 412 20.47 5.02 -6.96
N THR A 413 21.36 4.27 -7.63
CA THR A 413 20.96 3.33 -8.69
C THR A 413 19.98 2.28 -8.16
N ALA A 414 20.25 1.71 -6.98
CA ALA A 414 19.34 0.75 -6.34
C ALA A 414 17.98 1.39 -5.99
N LEU A 415 17.99 2.62 -5.46
CA LEU A 415 16.77 3.38 -5.15
C LEU A 415 15.93 3.62 -6.41
N LEU A 416 16.56 4.08 -7.49
CA LEU A 416 15.90 4.37 -8.76
C LEU A 416 15.34 3.10 -9.42
N ASN A 417 16.09 1.99 -9.41
CA ASN A 417 15.59 0.69 -9.87
C ASN A 417 14.36 0.22 -9.08
N SER A 418 14.38 0.40 -7.76
CA SER A 418 13.23 0.06 -6.91
C SER A 418 12.01 0.92 -7.25
N LEU A 419 12.21 2.22 -7.51
CA LEU A 419 11.15 3.12 -7.97
C LEU A 419 10.63 2.72 -9.37
N GLN A 420 11.51 2.30 -10.28
CA GLN A 420 11.14 1.86 -11.62
C GLN A 420 10.21 0.64 -11.59
N MET A 421 10.44 -0.33 -10.69
CA MET A 421 9.50 -1.43 -10.45
C MET A 421 8.14 -0.92 -9.97
N GLY A 422 8.12 0.06 -9.05
CA GLY A 422 6.90 0.72 -8.60
C GLY A 422 6.12 1.38 -9.73
N PHE A 423 6.81 2.11 -10.62
CA PHE A 423 6.19 2.73 -11.80
C PHE A 423 5.63 1.71 -12.79
N ARG A 424 6.31 0.58 -13.02
CA ARG A 424 5.81 -0.49 -13.90
C ARG A 424 4.51 -1.08 -13.36
N THR A 425 4.43 -1.34 -12.06
CA THR A 425 3.20 -1.84 -11.42
C THR A 425 2.06 -0.83 -11.56
N LEU A 426 2.32 0.46 -11.31
CA LEU A 426 1.30 1.50 -11.41
C LEU A 426 0.82 1.75 -12.85
N ALA A 427 1.73 1.67 -13.83
CA ALA A 427 1.37 1.76 -15.25
C ALA A 427 0.48 0.59 -15.70
N ILE A 428 0.68 -0.60 -15.13
CA ILE A 428 -0.19 -1.77 -15.36
C ILE A 428 -1.58 -1.57 -14.74
N GLU A 429 -1.65 -1.00 -13.53
CA GLU A 429 -2.93 -0.66 -12.88
C GLU A 429 -3.73 0.37 -13.68
N GLN A 430 -3.10 1.44 -14.17
CA GLN A 430 -3.76 2.47 -14.98
C GLN A 430 -4.35 1.93 -16.28
N ARG A 431 -3.60 1.08 -17.02
CA ARG A 431 -4.12 0.43 -18.22
C ARG A 431 -5.30 -0.49 -17.94
N SER A 432 -5.33 -1.12 -16.77
CA SER A 432 -6.47 -1.94 -16.34
C SER A 432 -7.71 -1.08 -16.08
N SER A 433 -7.55 0.12 -15.52
CA SER A 433 -8.62 1.10 -15.32
C SER A 433 -9.18 1.64 -16.65
N GLU A 434 -8.32 1.91 -17.64
CA GLU A 434 -8.76 2.27 -18.99
C GLU A 434 -9.62 1.18 -19.63
N VAL A 435 -9.24 -0.09 -19.46
CA VAL A 435 -10.03 -1.23 -19.95
C VAL A 435 -11.41 -1.27 -19.28
N TRP A 436 -11.50 -1.00 -17.97
CA TRP A 436 -12.79 -0.92 -17.26
C TRP A 436 -13.65 0.26 -17.73
N SER A 437 -13.04 1.41 -18.01
CA SER A 437 -13.73 2.57 -18.59
C SER A 437 -14.27 2.26 -19.99
N LEU A 438 -13.46 1.61 -20.83
CA LEU A 438 -13.84 1.18 -22.17
C LEU A 438 -15.00 0.16 -22.13
N LEU A 439 -14.93 -0.81 -21.21
CA LEU A 439 -16.02 -1.76 -20.94
C LEU A 439 -17.29 -1.06 -20.44
N GLY A 440 -17.16 -0.01 -19.63
CA GLY A 440 -18.27 0.84 -19.21
C GLY A 440 -18.95 1.57 -20.37
N ALA A 441 -18.16 2.13 -21.28
CA ALA A 441 -18.67 2.76 -22.51
C ALA A 441 -19.36 1.74 -23.42
N VAL A 442 -18.77 0.56 -23.61
CA VAL A 442 -19.37 -0.54 -24.38
C VAL A 442 -20.67 -1.02 -23.75
N LYS A 443 -20.74 -1.16 -22.42
CA LYS A 443 -21.98 -1.51 -21.69
C LYS A 443 -23.10 -0.48 -21.94
N SER A 444 -22.77 0.80 -22.02
CA SER A 444 -23.74 1.86 -22.36
C SER A 444 -24.28 1.69 -23.77
N GLU A 445 -23.41 1.42 -24.76
CA GLU A 445 -23.80 1.15 -26.15
C GLU A 445 -24.70 -0.11 -26.28
N PHE A 446 -24.40 -1.18 -25.54
CA PHE A 446 -25.28 -2.36 -25.48
C PHE A 446 -26.65 -2.05 -24.87
N GLY A 447 -26.73 -1.13 -23.90
CA GLY A 447 -28.00 -0.63 -23.37
C GLY A 447 -28.84 0.09 -24.43
N LYS A 448 -28.21 0.89 -25.29
CA LYS A 448 -28.89 1.55 -26.42
C LYS A 448 -29.39 0.53 -27.45
N PHE A 449 -28.60 -0.49 -27.74
CA PHE A 449 -28.97 -1.58 -28.65
C PHE A 449 -30.17 -2.39 -28.14
N ALA A 450 -30.22 -2.69 -26.84
CA ALA A 450 -31.37 -3.34 -26.22
C ALA A 450 -32.68 -2.53 -26.41
N GLY A 451 -32.61 -1.20 -26.30
CA GLY A 451 -33.75 -0.32 -26.57
C GLY A 451 -34.22 -0.32 -28.03
N ILE A 452 -33.31 -0.54 -29.00
CA ILE A 452 -33.68 -0.72 -30.41
C ILE A 452 -34.40 -2.06 -30.61
N LEU A 453 -33.90 -3.12 -29.96
CA LEU A 453 -34.49 -4.46 -30.04
C LEU A 453 -35.89 -4.51 -29.44
N GLU A 454 -36.13 -3.82 -28.33
CA GLU A 454 -37.46 -3.69 -27.70
C GLU A 454 -38.45 -2.96 -28.62
N LYS A 455 -38.00 -1.93 -29.37
CA LYS A 455 -38.84 -1.24 -30.36
C LYS A 455 -39.19 -2.17 -31.52
N ALA A 456 -38.25 -2.97 -32.00
CA ALA A 456 -38.49 -3.95 -33.06
C ALA A 456 -39.50 -5.03 -32.61
N GLU A 457 -39.39 -5.53 -31.39
CA GLU A 457 -40.36 -6.48 -30.81
C GLU A 457 -41.77 -5.88 -30.76
N LYS A 458 -41.91 -4.62 -30.31
CA LYS A 458 -43.21 -3.92 -30.29
C LYS A 458 -43.81 -3.77 -31.69
N GLN A 459 -43.00 -3.48 -32.71
CA GLN A 459 -43.48 -3.39 -34.09
C GLN A 459 -43.95 -4.74 -34.61
N ILE A 460 -43.20 -5.83 -34.38
CA ILE A 460 -43.58 -7.19 -34.79
C ILE A 460 -44.90 -7.60 -34.12
N ASN A 461 -45.05 -7.35 -32.82
CA ASN A 461 -46.29 -7.64 -32.10
C ASN A 461 -47.48 -6.83 -32.63
N THR A 462 -47.26 -5.58 -33.04
CA THR A 462 -48.29 -4.73 -33.64
C THR A 462 -48.71 -5.26 -35.01
N VAL A 463 -47.75 -5.65 -35.85
CA VAL A 463 -48.01 -6.31 -37.14
C VAL A 463 -48.78 -7.61 -36.94
N GLY A 464 -48.40 -8.42 -35.95
CA GLY A 464 -49.10 -9.66 -35.60
C GLY A 464 -50.56 -9.43 -35.20
N LYS A 465 -50.84 -8.38 -34.41
CA LYS A 465 -52.22 -7.99 -34.05
C LYS A 465 -53.03 -7.58 -35.28
N SER A 466 -52.47 -6.71 -36.14
CA SER A 466 -53.12 -6.27 -37.37
C SER A 466 -53.46 -7.43 -38.31
N LEU A 467 -52.56 -8.42 -38.42
CA LEU A 467 -52.80 -9.63 -39.22
C LEU A 467 -53.92 -10.50 -38.62
N GLY A 468 -53.98 -10.59 -37.29
CA GLY A 468 -55.07 -11.27 -36.59
C GLY A 468 -56.44 -10.61 -36.82
N ASP A 469 -56.48 -9.27 -36.82
CA ASP A 469 -57.71 -8.51 -37.08
C ASP A 469 -58.14 -8.59 -38.53
N ALA A 470 -57.19 -8.55 -39.48
CA ALA A 470 -57.45 -8.83 -40.89
C ALA A 470 -58.05 -10.23 -41.07
N SER A 471 -57.48 -11.27 -40.45
CA SER A 471 -58.04 -12.63 -40.49
C SER A 471 -59.47 -12.71 -39.94
N ARG A 472 -59.77 -12.01 -38.85
CA ARG A 472 -61.13 -11.95 -38.28
C ARG A 472 -62.12 -11.24 -39.22
N LYS A 473 -61.68 -10.16 -39.85
CA LYS A 473 -62.48 -9.41 -40.84
C LYS A 473 -62.74 -10.26 -42.08
N THR A 474 -61.74 -10.97 -42.59
CA THR A 474 -61.88 -11.93 -43.69
C THR A 474 -62.89 -13.03 -43.36
N ARG A 475 -62.82 -13.66 -42.18
CA ARG A 475 -63.82 -14.67 -41.76
C ARG A 475 -65.24 -14.11 -41.63
N THR A 476 -65.36 -12.83 -41.28
CA THR A 476 -66.66 -12.16 -41.18
C THR A 476 -67.22 -11.83 -42.57
N ILE A 477 -66.35 -11.42 -43.50
CA ILE A 477 -66.68 -11.22 -44.91
C ILE A 477 -67.07 -12.55 -45.55
N GLU A 478 -66.30 -13.62 -45.34
CA GLU A 478 -66.58 -14.98 -45.83
C GLU A 478 -67.95 -15.47 -45.34
N ARG A 479 -68.28 -15.25 -44.06
CA ARG A 479 -69.60 -15.57 -43.50
C ARG A 479 -70.74 -14.75 -44.12
N LYS A 480 -70.51 -13.47 -44.44
CA LYS A 480 -71.49 -12.62 -45.14
C LYS A 480 -71.65 -13.04 -46.61
N LEU A 481 -70.56 -13.35 -47.30
CA LEU A 481 -70.56 -13.84 -48.69
C LEU A 481 -71.29 -15.19 -48.80
N ARG A 482 -71.06 -16.10 -47.85
CA ARG A 482 -71.78 -17.37 -47.76
C ARG A 482 -73.29 -17.21 -47.48
N GLY A 483 -73.69 -16.06 -46.92
CA GLY A 483 -75.11 -15.66 -46.81
C GLY A 483 -75.68 -15.09 -48.12
N VAL A 484 -74.84 -14.48 -48.97
CA VAL A 484 -75.21 -13.91 -50.28
C VAL A 484 -75.31 -14.99 -51.37
N GLU A 485 -74.61 -16.12 -51.25
CA GLU A 485 -74.74 -17.30 -52.13
C GLU A 485 -76.12 -18.00 -52.07
N SER A 486 -77.04 -17.56 -51.19
CA SER A 486 -78.40 -18.09 -51.09
C SER A 486 -79.50 -17.15 -51.61
N LEU A 487 -79.16 -16.01 -52.22
CA LEU A 487 -80.11 -15.11 -52.87
C LEU A 487 -79.61 -14.61 -54.24
N SER A 488 -80.38 -14.97 -55.26
CA SER A 488 -80.40 -14.51 -56.65
C SER A 488 -79.49 -15.23 -57.68
N SER A 489 -79.96 -16.37 -58.18
CA SER A 489 -79.81 -16.72 -59.61
C SER A 489 -80.80 -15.95 -60.51
N ASP A 490 -81.69 -15.13 -59.93
CA ASP A 490 -82.81 -14.50 -60.65
C ASP A 490 -82.69 -12.97 -60.82
N ALA A 491 -81.54 -12.37 -60.48
CA ALA A 491 -81.29 -10.93 -60.72
C ALA A 491 -80.23 -10.66 -61.81
N SER A 492 -79.69 -11.70 -62.44
CA SER A 492 -78.64 -11.58 -63.49
C SER A 492 -79.18 -11.28 -64.89
N GLN A 493 -80.49 -11.02 -65.04
CA GLN A 493 -81.13 -10.65 -66.32
C GLN A 493 -81.56 -9.18 -66.41
N ALA A 494 -81.31 -8.35 -65.39
CA ALA A 494 -81.74 -6.95 -65.35
C ALA A 494 -80.61 -5.90 -65.51
N MET A 495 -79.35 -6.31 -65.70
CA MET A 495 -78.20 -5.38 -65.84
C MET A 495 -77.43 -5.50 -67.17
N LEU A 496 -78.02 -6.18 -68.17
CA LEU A 496 -77.61 -6.02 -69.58
C LEU A 496 -78.36 -4.84 -70.17
N GLY A 497 -77.67 -3.70 -70.27
CA GLY A 497 -78.12 -2.49 -70.94
C GLY A 497 -77.07 -1.39 -70.71
N THR A 498 -76.00 -1.41 -71.51
CA THR A 498 -75.64 -0.33 -72.46
C THR A 498 -75.29 0.97 -71.72
N ASP A 499 -74.04 1.41 -71.70
CA ASP A 499 -73.33 1.86 -72.89
C ASP A 499 -71.85 2.06 -72.60
N ASP A 500 -71.15 1.90 -73.69
CA ASP A 500 -69.72 2.01 -73.91
C ASP A 500 -69.21 3.45 -73.79
N GLU A 501 -67.89 3.50 -73.62
CA GLU A 501 -66.98 4.45 -74.24
C GLU A 501 -66.62 5.80 -73.58
N ALA A 502 -65.28 5.93 -73.52
CA ALA A 502 -64.46 7.09 -73.82
C ALA A 502 -63.97 7.95 -72.64
N ASP A 503 -62.71 7.63 -72.32
CA ASP A 503 -61.57 8.54 -72.42
C ASP A 503 -61.12 9.41 -71.24
N GLU A 504 -59.78 9.36 -71.11
CA GLU A 504 -58.85 10.42 -70.72
C GLU A 504 -58.99 11.04 -69.32
N ASP A 505 -57.95 10.95 -68.49
CA ASP A 505 -56.78 11.80 -68.72
C ASP A 505 -55.59 11.37 -67.86
N SER A 506 -54.41 11.67 -68.38
CA SER A 506 -53.09 11.37 -67.80
C SER A 506 -52.60 12.58 -66.95
N PRO A 507 -51.30 12.86 -66.76
CA PRO A 507 -50.58 12.54 -65.53
C PRO A 507 -49.83 13.76 -64.92
N GLU A 508 -48.89 13.45 -64.02
CA GLU A 508 -47.61 14.15 -63.81
C GLU A 508 -47.47 15.32 -62.80
N SER A 509 -46.53 15.08 -61.88
CA SER A 509 -45.34 15.93 -61.60
C SER A 509 -45.30 16.89 -60.41
N SER A 510 -44.05 17.11 -59.99
CA SER A 510 -43.46 18.05 -59.02
C SER A 510 -43.46 17.62 -57.55
N ASP A 511 -42.34 17.22 -56.95
CA ASP A 511 -41.04 17.91 -56.71
C ASP A 511 -41.07 18.77 -55.44
N SER A 512 -40.30 18.33 -54.43
CA SER A 512 -39.62 19.08 -53.34
C SER A 512 -39.36 18.20 -52.11
#